data_AF-A0A935JUL6-F1
#
_entry.id   AF-A0A935JUL6-F1
#
_cell.length_a   1.000
_cell.length_b   1.000
_cell.length_c   1.000
_cell.angle_alpha   90.00
_cell.angle_beta   90.00
_cell.angle_gamma   90.00
#
_symmetry.space_group_name_H-M   'P 1'
#
loop_
_entity.id
_entity.type
_entity.pdbx_description
1 polymer ?
#
loop_
_entity_poly.entity_id
_entity_poly.type
_entity_poly.pdbx_seq_one_letter_code
_entity_poly.pdbx_strand_id
1 'polypeptide(L)'
;MKAVANIKENSAKVKALKNINQCEWVGSTVHTNLNACLTALNLEGINSGWYQPIAIKIDGLDGIYMVNQDGSIFCEARIIKDGDKKFKIEYLSTNGWSEFENLYLQLV
;
A
#
# COMPACT_ATOMS: atom_id res chain seq x y z
N MET A 1 11.11 -13.88 -3.73
CA MET A 1 10.13 -12.77 -3.79
C MET A 1 8.87 -13.33 -4.45
N LYS A 2 7.70 -13.30 -3.79
CA LYS A 2 6.44 -13.58 -4.49
C LYS A 2 6.10 -12.35 -5.34
N ALA A 3 5.77 -12.56 -6.61
CA ALA A 3 5.34 -11.50 -7.51
C ALA A 3 3.90 -11.07 -7.18
N VAL A 4 3.58 -9.79 -7.40
CA VAL A 4 2.18 -9.33 -7.44
C VAL A 4 1.43 -10.22 -8.44
N ALA A 5 0.24 -10.70 -8.09
CA ALA A 5 -0.55 -11.47 -9.03
C ALA A 5 -0.81 -10.61 -10.28
N ASN A 6 -0.50 -11.13 -11.47
CA ASN A 6 -0.72 -10.42 -12.73
C ASN A 6 -2.22 -10.46 -13.09
N ILE A 7 -3.01 -9.70 -12.34
CA ILE A 7 -4.46 -9.57 -12.52
C ILE A 7 -4.80 -8.13 -12.92
N LYS A 8 -5.90 -7.98 -13.68
CA LYS A 8 -6.38 -6.67 -14.18
C LYS A 8 -6.50 -5.65 -13.05
N GLU A 9 -7.02 -6.08 -11.91
CA GLU A 9 -7.21 -5.25 -10.72
C GLU A 9 -5.91 -4.65 -10.19
N ASN A 10 -4.84 -5.45 -10.05
CA ASN A 10 -3.55 -4.95 -9.59
C ASN A 10 -2.95 -3.94 -10.58
N SER A 11 -3.12 -4.17 -11.89
CA SER A 11 -2.69 -3.22 -12.91
C SER A 11 -3.45 -1.89 -12.83
N ALA A 12 -4.77 -1.94 -12.60
CA ALA A 12 -5.60 -0.77 -12.40
C ALA A 12 -5.23 -0.02 -11.12
N LYS A 13 -5.03 -0.73 -9.99
CA LYS A 13 -4.55 -0.16 -8.71
C LYS A 13 -3.24 0.60 -8.91
N VAL A 14 -2.24 -0.01 -9.55
CA VAL A 14 -0.95 0.65 -9.80
C VAL A 14 -1.10 1.90 -10.67
N LYS A 15 -1.91 1.83 -11.73
CA LYS A 15 -2.16 3.00 -12.60
C LYS A 15 -2.87 4.13 -11.84
N ALA A 16 -3.88 3.82 -11.03
CA ALA A 16 -4.58 4.82 -10.22
C ALA A 16 -3.63 5.46 -9.19
N LEU A 17 -2.87 4.64 -8.43
CA LEU A 17 -1.91 5.12 -7.43
C LEU A 17 -0.84 6.05 -7.99
N LYS A 18 -0.41 5.85 -9.25
CA LYS A 18 0.59 6.71 -9.91
C LYS A 18 0.11 8.15 -10.12
N ASN A 19 -1.20 8.38 -10.10
CA ASN A 19 -1.80 9.69 -10.31
C ASN A 19 -2.19 10.37 -9.00
N ILE A 20 -2.08 9.69 -7.85
CA ILE A 20 -2.44 10.28 -6.56
C ILE A 20 -1.40 11.32 -6.14
N ASN A 21 -1.89 12.49 -5.76
CA ASN A 21 -1.06 13.56 -5.25
C ASN A 21 -0.34 13.13 -3.95
N GLN A 22 0.95 13.44 -3.85
CA GLN A 22 1.78 13.09 -2.70
C GLN A 22 1.26 13.66 -1.37
N CYS A 23 0.57 14.80 -1.40
CA CYS A 23 -0.04 15.42 -0.22
C CYS A 23 -1.23 14.64 0.35
N GLU A 24 -1.78 13.70 -0.42
CA GLU A 24 -2.90 12.87 0.02
C GLU A 24 -2.46 11.64 0.81
N TRP A 25 -1.15 11.41 0.94
CA TRP A 25 -0.60 10.35 1.79
C TRP A 25 -0.33 10.91 3.18
N VAL A 26 -1.09 10.44 4.17
CA VAL A 26 -1.06 10.94 5.53
C VAL A 26 -0.66 9.84 6.51
N GLY A 27 0.23 10.13 7.45
CA GLY A 27 0.69 9.14 8.41
C GLY A 27 1.58 9.71 9.50
N SER A 28 1.37 9.27 10.73
CA SER A 28 2.16 9.65 11.91
C SER A 28 2.78 8.46 12.64
N THR A 29 2.31 7.24 12.37
CA THR A 29 2.80 6.03 13.03
C THR A 29 4.13 5.57 12.43
N VAL A 30 5.14 5.45 13.28
CA VAL A 30 6.50 5.04 12.90
C VAL A 30 6.87 3.74 13.61
N HIS A 31 7.43 2.79 12.87
CA HIS A 31 7.95 1.53 13.37
C HIS A 31 9.45 1.41 13.11
N THR A 32 10.10 0.52 13.87
CA THR A 32 11.55 0.32 13.81
C THR A 32 12.02 -0.55 12.64
N ASN A 33 11.10 -1.26 11.98
CA ASN A 33 11.40 -2.12 10.85
C ASN A 33 10.18 -2.36 9.95
N LEU A 34 10.45 -2.75 8.70
CA LEU A 34 9.43 -3.02 7.70
C LEU A 34 8.45 -4.12 8.11
N ASN A 35 8.92 -5.18 8.78
CA ASN A 35 8.06 -6.28 9.20
C ASN A 35 7.00 -5.82 10.21
N ALA A 36 7.38 -4.95 11.15
CA ALA A 36 6.44 -4.35 12.08
C ALA A 36 5.36 -3.51 11.38
N CYS A 37 5.73 -2.74 10.34
CA CYS A 37 4.74 -2.02 9.54
C CYS A 37 3.78 -2.96 8.81
N LEU A 38 4.30 -4.02 8.17
CA LEU A 38 3.48 -4.98 7.46
C LEU A 38 2.53 -5.72 8.42
N THR A 39 3.01 -6.12 9.59
CA THR A 39 2.18 -6.75 10.63
C THR A 39 1.08 -5.81 11.12
N ALA A 40 1.39 -4.53 11.35
CA ALA A 40 0.39 -3.54 11.74
C ALA A 40 -0.72 -3.40 10.68
N LEU A 41 -0.34 -3.20 9.41
CA LEU A 41 -1.30 -3.12 8.29
C LEU A 41 -2.17 -4.38 8.18
N ASN A 42 -1.57 -5.55 8.36
CA ASN A 42 -2.28 -6.82 8.25
C ASN A 42 -3.25 -7.08 9.41
N LEU A 43 -2.97 -6.51 10.59
CA LEU A 43 -3.86 -6.58 11.75
C LEU A 43 -5.02 -5.57 11.67
N GLU A 44 -4.75 -4.38 11.12
CA GLU A 44 -5.76 -3.31 10.99
C GLU A 44 -6.74 -3.54 9.83
N GLY A 45 -6.28 -4.17 8.74
CA GLY A 45 -7.12 -4.46 7.58
C GLY A 45 -8.11 -5.61 7.82
N ILE A 46 -8.92 -5.89 6.79
CA ILE A 46 -9.88 -7.02 6.75
C ILE A 46 -9.22 -8.37 7.07
N ASN A 47 -7.91 -8.45 6.87
CA ASN A 47 -7.11 -9.66 7.00
C ASN A 47 -6.84 -10.11 8.44
N SER A 48 -7.05 -9.26 9.46
CA SER A 48 -6.98 -9.60 10.91
C SER A 48 -5.75 -10.42 11.34
N GLY A 49 -4.60 -10.26 10.67
CA GLY A 49 -3.36 -10.98 11.02
C GLY A 49 -3.26 -12.45 10.56
N TRP A 50 -4.19 -12.97 9.75
CA TRP A 50 -4.31 -14.42 9.48
C TRP A 50 -3.23 -15.02 8.58
N TYR A 51 -2.37 -14.19 7.99
CA TYR A 51 -1.25 -14.63 7.15
C TYR A 51 -0.02 -13.74 7.34
N GLN A 52 1.11 -14.18 6.81
CA GLN A 52 2.31 -13.35 6.78
C GLN A 52 2.30 -12.44 5.54
N PRO A 53 2.15 -11.11 5.70
CA PRO A 53 2.14 -10.18 4.59
C PRO A 53 3.50 -10.07 3.91
N ILE A 54 3.48 -9.70 2.63
CA ILE A 54 4.69 -9.53 1.82
C ILE A 54 4.82 -8.07 1.42
N ALA A 55 6.04 -7.54 1.52
CA ALA A 55 6.37 -6.23 0.99
C ALA A 55 6.73 -6.30 -0.50
N ILE A 56 6.27 -5.31 -1.26
CA ILE A 56 6.69 -5.09 -2.65
C ILE A 56 7.03 -3.62 -2.89
N LYS A 57 8.10 -3.39 -3.66
CA LYS A 57 8.32 -2.10 -4.33
C LYS A 57 7.78 -2.21 -5.74
N ILE A 58 7.01 -1.21 -6.14
CA ILE A 58 6.36 -1.17 -7.46
C ILE A 58 7.00 -0.04 -8.25
N ASP A 59 7.40 -0.34 -9.48
CA ASP A 59 8.09 0.64 -10.32
C ASP A 59 7.19 1.85 -10.64
N GLY A 60 7.74 3.03 -10.41
CA GLY A 60 7.05 4.32 -10.53
C GLY A 60 6.05 4.64 -9.42
N LEU A 61 6.03 3.90 -8.30
CA LEU A 61 5.32 4.30 -7.08
C LEU A 61 6.29 4.56 -5.95
N ASP A 62 5.98 5.57 -5.14
CA ASP A 62 6.72 5.85 -3.91
C ASP A 62 6.32 4.88 -2.80
N GLY A 63 7.30 4.46 -2.01
CA GLY A 63 7.09 3.60 -0.86
C GLY A 63 7.11 2.10 -1.14
N ILE A 64 6.67 1.35 -0.14
CA ILE A 64 6.60 -0.11 -0.12
C ILE A 64 5.16 -0.50 0.20
N TYR A 65 4.58 -1.38 -0.61
CA TYR A 65 3.19 -1.80 -0.47
C TYR A 65 3.09 -3.19 0.13
N MET A 66 2.02 -3.43 0.88
CA MET A 66 1.66 -4.78 1.33
C MET A 66 0.94 -5.53 0.20
N VAL A 67 1.31 -6.78 0.00
CA VAL A 67 0.59 -7.74 -0.85
C VAL A 67 -0.19 -8.69 0.05
N ASN A 68 -1.49 -8.82 -0.25
CA ASN A 68 -2.40 -9.70 0.46
C ASN A 68 -2.15 -11.17 0.12
N GLN A 69 -2.77 -12.08 0.88
CA GLN A 69 -2.60 -13.53 0.66
C GLN A 69 -3.03 -13.99 -0.74
N ASP A 70 -4.06 -13.36 -1.30
CA ASP A 70 -4.58 -13.60 -2.64
C ASP A 70 -3.70 -13.00 -3.75
N GLY A 71 -2.63 -12.27 -3.39
CA GLY A 71 -1.74 -11.61 -4.32
C GLY A 71 -2.22 -10.22 -4.76
N SER A 72 -3.31 -9.70 -4.20
CA SER A 72 -3.79 -8.33 -4.44
C SER A 72 -2.94 -7.30 -3.68
N ILE A 73 -2.80 -6.11 -4.26
CA ILE A 73 -2.13 -4.99 -3.59
C ILE A 73 -3.08 -4.35 -2.58
N PHE A 74 -2.60 -4.13 -1.36
CA PHE A 74 -3.25 -3.26 -0.37
C PHE A 74 -2.96 -1.79 -0.74
N CYS A 75 -3.90 -1.16 -1.44
CA CYS A 75 -3.71 0.16 -2.06
C CYS A 75 -4.01 1.35 -1.14
N GLU A 76 -4.65 1.11 0.00
CA GLU A 76 -5.01 2.14 0.98
C GLU A 76 -3.79 2.72 1.71
N ALA A 77 -2.70 1.95 1.81
CA ALA A 77 -1.52 2.36 2.55
C ALA A 77 -0.22 2.04 1.81
N ARG A 78 0.80 2.85 2.12
CA ARG A 78 2.19 2.64 1.73
C ARG A 78 3.10 2.79 2.93
N ILE A 79 4.28 2.18 2.85
CA ILE A 79 5.31 2.26 3.88
C ILE A 79 6.49 3.06 3.31
N ILE A 80 6.83 4.17 3.96
CA ILE A 80 7.98 5.02 3.60
C ILE A 80 9.15 4.71 4.53
N LYS A 81 10.36 4.58 3.97
CA LYS A 81 11.58 4.51 4.78
C LYS A 81 11.99 5.93 5.16
N ASP A 82 11.94 6.23 6.46
CA ASP A 82 12.21 7.55 7.05
C ASP A 82 13.53 7.56 7.83
N GLY A 83 14.61 7.11 7.16
CA GLY A 83 15.95 6.98 7.73
C GLY A 83 16.37 5.55 8.07
N ASP A 84 17.52 5.40 8.73
CA ASP A 84 18.07 4.10 9.10
C ASP A 84 17.28 3.51 10.28
N LYS A 85 16.39 2.57 9.96
CA LYS A 85 15.51 1.83 10.89
C LYS A 85 14.28 2.60 11.37
N LYS A 86 13.79 3.54 10.58
CA LYS A 86 12.47 4.15 10.80
C LYS A 86 11.64 3.96 9.54
N PHE A 87 10.46 3.38 9.72
CA PHE A 87 9.49 3.16 8.66
C PHE A 87 8.18 3.79 9.09
N LYS A 88 7.61 4.61 8.22
CA LYS A 88 6.35 5.31 8.47
C LYS A 88 5.27 4.68 7.61
N ILE A 89 4.12 4.37 8.21
CA ILE A 89 2.94 3.98 7.45
C ILE A 89 2.21 5.27 7.06
N GLU A 90 1.90 5.42 5.79
CA GLU A 90 1.03 6.48 5.27
C GLU A 90 -0.21 5.83 4.65
N TYR A 91 -1.37 6.36 4.98
CA TYR A 91 -2.65 5.99 4.40
C TYR A 91 -3.11 7.06 3.44
N LEU A 92 -3.96 6.71 2.48
CA LEU A 92 -4.69 7.70 1.72
C LEU A 92 -5.60 8.50 2.66
N SER A 93 -5.59 9.83 2.51
CA SER A 93 -6.61 10.69 3.08
C SER A 93 -7.99 10.32 2.52
N THR A 94 -9.07 10.82 3.12
CA THR A 94 -10.41 10.67 2.54
C THR A 94 -10.47 11.17 1.09
N ASN A 95 -9.84 12.30 0.79
CA ASN A 95 -9.81 12.86 -0.57
C ASN A 95 -8.96 11.99 -1.50
N GLY A 96 -7.78 11.57 -1.05
CA GLY A 96 -6.91 10.65 -1.80
C GLY A 96 -7.59 9.33 -2.13
N TRP A 97 -8.38 8.79 -1.20
CA TRP A 97 -9.18 7.59 -1.42
C TRP A 97 -10.25 7.82 -2.49
N SER A 98 -11.01 8.91 -2.41
CA SER A 98 -12.02 9.25 -3.43
C SER A 98 -11.39 9.46 -4.81
N GLU A 99 -10.24 10.12 -4.90
CA GLU A 99 -9.52 10.29 -6.17
C GLU A 99 -9.04 8.93 -6.72
N PHE A 100 -8.46 8.10 -5.86
CA PHE A 100 -8.04 6.76 -6.21
C PHE A 100 -9.20 5.92 -6.73
N GLU A 101 -10.34 5.91 -6.04
CA GLU A 101 -11.52 5.13 -6.43
C GLU A 101 -12.06 5.59 -7.79
N ASN A 102 -12.16 6.90 -8.01
CA ASN A 102 -12.59 7.46 -9.30
C ASN A 102 -11.68 7.05 -10.46
N LEU A 103 -10.36 7.08 -10.26
CA LEU A 103 -9.40 6.65 -11.28
C LEU A 103 -9.44 5.13 -11.49
N TYR A 104 -9.52 4.36 -10.40
CA TYR A 104 -9.58 2.91 -10.43
C TYR A 104 -10.81 2.42 -11.21
N LEU A 105 -11.99 2.99 -10.95
CA LEU A 105 -13.25 2.64 -11.61
C LEU A 105 -13.23 2.88 -13.13
N GLN A 106 -12.41 3.82 -13.62
CA GLN A 106 -12.22 4.05 -15.06
C GLN A 106 -11.29 3.02 -15.72
N LEU A 107 -10.52 2.29 -14.93
CA LEU A 107 -9.47 1.37 -15.39
C LEU A 107 -9.87 -0.12 -15.29
N VAL A 108 -10.93 -0.43 -14.54
CA VAL A 108 -11.45 -1.80 -14.34
C VAL A 108 -12.61 -2.16 -15.25
#